data_AF-A0A2R4WDV8-F1
#
_entry.id   AF-A0A2R4WDV8-F1
#
_cell.length_a   1.000
_cell.length_b   1.000
_cell.length_c   1.000
_cell.angle_alpha   90.00
_cell.angle_beta   90.00
_cell.angle_gamma   90.00
#
_symmetry.space_group_name_H-M   'P 1'
#
loop_
_entity.id
_entity.type
_entity.pdbx_description
1 polymer ?
#
loop_
_entity_poly.entity_id
_entity_poly.type
_entity_poly.pdbx_seq_one_letter_code
_entity_poly.pdbx_strand_id
1 'polypeptide(L)'
;MIDYLDHVEESEVIRLADNLGPSHILNDRSVFSMLPKLFCLTDPDLLLNADLPKNFLGELAYLTDLHQVGKAGFALDISDRYLMRDALVFSGGKMVKIWEHEEQFWHNPLPPLPGGDPVYDAILDTTFALDNKDHFQHANIWRAVRVGGRFTARHLSWYREAGIPIEEARAYAKSQRYSTCLRDATSLGG
;
A
#
# COMPACT_ATOMS: atom_id res chain seq x y z
N MET A 1 -4.92 7.20 -17.99
CA MET A 1 -3.67 7.08 -17.19
C MET A 1 -2.40 6.80 -18.01
N ILE A 2 -2.39 5.88 -18.99
CA ILE A 2 -1.15 5.50 -19.72
C ILE A 2 -0.53 6.65 -20.51
N ASP A 3 -1.35 7.43 -21.23
CA ASP A 3 -0.86 8.56 -22.03
C ASP A 3 -0.33 9.69 -21.14
N TYR A 4 -0.89 9.85 -19.93
CA TYR A 4 -0.40 10.84 -18.97
C TYR A 4 1.05 10.56 -18.57
N LEU A 5 1.42 9.28 -18.40
CA LEU A 5 2.78 8.89 -18.01
C LEU A 5 3.82 9.25 -19.08
N ASP A 6 3.46 9.35 -20.35
CA ASP A 6 4.38 9.77 -21.42
C ASP A 6 4.75 11.26 -21.35
N HIS A 7 4.04 12.05 -20.54
CA HIS A 7 4.20 13.50 -20.46
C HIS A 7 4.71 13.97 -19.09
N VAL A 8 5.16 13.06 -18.21
CA VAL A 8 5.71 13.44 -16.91
C VAL A 8 7.20 13.78 -17.07
N GLU A 9 7.56 15.04 -16.82
CA GLU A 9 8.92 15.57 -17.10
C GLU A 9 9.92 15.39 -15.92
N GLU A 10 9.42 15.09 -14.71
CA GLU A 10 10.26 14.97 -13.50
C GLU A 10 10.41 13.53 -12.98
N SER A 11 9.97 12.53 -13.75
CA SER A 11 10.08 11.12 -13.35
C SER A 11 10.53 10.22 -14.50
N GLU A 12 11.19 9.12 -14.14
CA GLU A 12 11.51 8.06 -15.08
C GLU A 12 10.36 7.05 -15.11
N VAL A 13 9.81 6.79 -16.29
CA VAL A 13 8.74 5.81 -16.50
C VAL A 13 9.32 4.55 -17.12
N ILE A 14 9.34 3.47 -16.33
CA ILE A 14 9.76 2.14 -16.78
C ILE A 14 8.52 1.34 -17.18
N ARG A 15 8.40 1.02 -18.47
CA ARG A 15 7.30 0.22 -19.02
C ARG A 15 7.67 -1.27 -19.05
N LEU A 16 6.98 -2.08 -18.27
CA LEU A 16 7.14 -3.54 -18.28
C LEU A 16 6.36 -4.15 -19.44
N ALA A 17 6.94 -5.16 -20.09
CA ALA A 17 6.30 -5.86 -21.20
C ALA A 17 5.08 -6.70 -20.76
N ASP A 18 5.10 -7.18 -19.52
CA ASP A 18 4.09 -8.05 -18.93
C ASP A 18 3.66 -7.56 -17.54
N ASN A 19 2.49 -8.00 -17.08
CA ASN A 19 2.04 -7.76 -15.71
C ASN A 19 2.75 -8.73 -14.75
N LEU A 20 3.87 -8.27 -14.17
CA LEU A 20 4.72 -9.04 -13.24
C LEU A 20 4.24 -9.00 -11.78
N GLY A 21 3.16 -8.26 -11.51
CA GLY A 21 2.61 -8.10 -10.17
C GLY A 21 3.36 -7.08 -9.30
N PRO A 22 2.72 -6.63 -8.20
CA PRO A 22 3.20 -5.50 -7.41
C PRO A 22 4.49 -5.78 -6.62
N SER A 23 4.71 -7.04 -6.23
CA SER A 23 5.92 -7.44 -5.50
C SER A 23 7.16 -7.61 -6.40
N HIS A 24 7.02 -7.49 -7.73
CA HIS A 24 8.13 -7.67 -8.67
C HIS A 24 9.31 -6.72 -8.37
N ILE A 25 9.02 -5.46 -8.03
CA ILE A 25 10.04 -4.44 -7.71
C ILE A 25 10.95 -4.89 -6.55
N LEU A 26 10.40 -5.61 -5.57
CA LEU A 26 11.12 -6.08 -4.39
C LEU A 26 11.74 -7.47 -4.56
N ASN A 27 11.15 -8.30 -5.42
CA ASN A 27 11.59 -9.68 -5.65
C ASN A 27 12.67 -9.79 -6.72
N ASP A 28 12.64 -8.92 -7.74
CA ASP A 28 13.65 -8.91 -8.78
C ASP A 28 14.93 -8.25 -8.26
N ARG A 29 16.00 -9.05 -8.12
CA ARG A 29 17.28 -8.57 -7.58
C ARG A 29 17.93 -7.50 -8.46
N SER A 30 17.71 -7.52 -9.77
CA SER A 30 18.26 -6.51 -10.68
C SER A 30 17.58 -5.17 -10.43
N VAL A 31 16.25 -5.14 -10.38
CA VAL A 31 15.47 -3.94 -10.06
C VAL A 31 15.79 -3.45 -8.66
N PHE A 32 15.70 -4.34 -7.66
CA PHE A 32 15.97 -4.00 -6.27
C PHE A 32 17.38 -3.44 -6.09
N SER A 33 18.40 -3.96 -6.78
CA SER A 33 19.79 -3.48 -6.65
C SER A 33 19.99 -2.05 -7.13
N MET A 34 19.19 -1.58 -8.10
CA MET A 34 19.27 -0.20 -8.62
C MET A 34 18.72 0.84 -7.65
N LEU A 35 17.83 0.44 -6.74
CA LEU A 35 17.21 1.36 -5.80
C LEU A 35 18.23 1.91 -4.78
N PRO A 36 17.99 3.08 -4.18
CA PRO A 36 18.82 3.56 -3.08
C PRO A 36 18.79 2.63 -1.85
N LYS A 37 19.65 2.89 -0.87
CA LYS A 37 19.66 2.16 0.41
C LYS A 37 18.32 2.28 1.16
N LEU A 38 17.79 3.49 1.22
CA LEU A 38 16.47 3.81 1.74
C LEU A 38 15.63 4.32 0.57
N PHE A 39 14.48 3.71 0.32
CA PHE A 39 13.57 4.15 -0.74
C PHE A 39 12.13 4.00 -0.30
N CYS A 40 11.20 4.66 -1.00
CA CYS A 40 9.77 4.49 -0.74
C CYS A 40 9.12 3.73 -1.89
N LEU A 41 8.24 2.80 -1.55
CA LEU A 41 7.32 2.16 -2.47
C LEU A 41 5.90 2.48 -2.02
N THR A 42 5.04 2.90 -2.94
CA THR A 42 3.68 3.33 -2.62
C THR A 42 2.73 3.02 -3.76
N ASP A 43 1.49 2.72 -3.41
CA ASP A 43 0.38 2.72 -4.34
C ASP A 43 0.07 4.16 -4.83
N PRO A 44 -0.39 4.32 -6.08
CA PRO A 44 -0.67 5.64 -6.66
C PRO A 44 -1.99 6.25 -6.18
N ASP A 45 -2.86 5.48 -5.51
CA ASP A 45 -4.21 5.88 -5.12
C ASP A 45 -4.38 5.95 -3.58
N LEU A 46 -3.33 6.39 -2.89
CA LEU A 46 -3.38 6.68 -1.46
C LEU A 46 -3.65 8.17 -1.20
N LEU A 47 -4.61 8.43 -0.31
CA LEU A 47 -4.80 9.74 0.30
C LEU A 47 -4.16 9.73 1.68
N LEU A 48 -3.08 10.50 1.83
CA LEU A 48 -2.33 10.59 3.08
C LEU A 48 -3.06 11.48 4.10
N ASN A 49 -2.81 11.22 5.39
CA ASN A 49 -3.32 12.07 6.47
C ASN A 49 -2.84 13.52 6.31
N ALA A 50 -3.75 14.49 6.47
CA ALA A 50 -3.44 15.91 6.33
C ALA A 50 -2.47 16.43 7.41
N ASP A 51 -2.44 15.77 8.58
CA ASP A 51 -1.58 16.10 9.71
C ASP A 51 -0.28 15.28 9.72
N LEU A 52 0.08 14.64 8.59
CA LEU A 52 1.31 13.86 8.46
C LEU A 52 2.54 14.72 8.82
N PRO A 53 3.40 14.29 9.77
CA PRO A 53 4.56 15.08 10.18
C PRO A 53 5.55 15.30 9.03
N LYS A 54 6.14 16.50 8.92
CA LYS A 54 7.09 16.80 7.83
C LYS A 54 8.33 15.91 7.82
N ASN A 55 8.71 15.37 8.98
CA ASN A 55 9.84 14.48 9.18
C ASN A 55 9.44 12.98 9.13
N PHE A 56 8.25 12.63 8.63
CA PHE A 56 7.73 11.26 8.66
C PHE A 56 8.70 10.23 8.08
N LEU A 57 9.43 10.56 7.01
CA LEU A 57 10.44 9.66 6.42
C LEU A 57 11.55 9.31 7.42
N GLY A 58 12.00 10.28 8.22
CA GLY A 58 12.99 10.06 9.27
C GLY A 58 12.44 9.19 10.39
N GLU A 59 11.15 9.34 10.73
CA GLU A 59 10.49 8.52 11.75
C GLU A 59 10.29 7.07 11.26
N LEU A 60 9.91 6.87 10.00
CA LEU A 60 9.83 5.54 9.39
C LEU A 60 11.21 4.87 9.32
N ALA A 61 12.24 5.59 8.88
CA ALA A 61 13.62 5.07 8.85
C ALA A 61 14.09 4.67 10.25
N TYR A 62 13.85 5.52 11.25
CA TYR A 62 14.14 5.22 12.65
C TYR A 62 13.44 3.93 13.12
N LEU A 63 12.18 3.71 12.74
CA LEU A 63 11.46 2.48 13.09
C LEU A 63 12.07 1.23 12.44
N THR A 64 12.54 1.34 11.19
CA THR A 64 13.22 0.20 10.53
C THR A 64 14.48 -0.22 11.29
N ASP A 65 15.26 0.75 11.77
CA ASP A 65 16.45 0.49 12.58
C ASP A 65 16.09 -0.02 13.97
N LEU A 66 15.11 0.60 14.65
CA LEU A 66 14.70 0.22 16.00
C LEU A 66 14.19 -1.23 16.07
N HIS A 67 13.40 -1.64 15.09
CA HIS A 67 12.77 -2.98 15.07
C HIS A 67 13.54 -4.00 14.21
N GLN A 68 14.63 -3.58 13.56
CA GLN A 68 15.42 -4.42 12.64
C GLN A 68 14.51 -5.09 11.60
N VAL A 69 13.69 -4.27 10.94
CA VAL A 69 12.74 -4.67 9.90
C VAL A 69 13.05 -3.94 8.60
N GLY A 70 12.84 -4.62 7.48
CA GLY A 70 13.10 -4.04 6.16
C GLY A 70 12.12 -2.96 5.73
N LYS A 71 10.98 -2.81 6.42
CA LYS A 71 9.88 -1.94 6.02
C LYS A 71 9.21 -1.26 7.20
N ALA A 72 8.90 0.01 7.04
CA ALA A 72 8.00 0.76 7.92
C ALA A 72 7.06 1.61 7.06
N GLY A 73 5.78 1.68 7.41
CA GLY A 73 4.84 2.46 6.60
C GLY A 73 3.52 2.77 7.28
N PHE A 74 2.57 3.23 6.47
CA PHE A 74 1.31 3.77 6.95
C PHE A 74 0.28 2.66 7.24
N ALA A 75 -0.45 2.80 8.34
CA ALA A 75 -1.65 2.00 8.57
C ALA A 75 -2.80 2.52 7.71
N LEU A 76 -3.68 1.64 7.21
CA LEU A 76 -4.84 2.09 6.45
C LEU A 76 -6.00 2.41 7.39
N ASP A 77 -6.53 3.61 7.25
CA ASP A 77 -7.64 4.10 8.07
C ASP A 77 -8.94 3.37 7.73
N ILE A 78 -9.45 2.61 8.70
CA ILE A 78 -10.72 1.88 8.62
C ILE A 78 -11.82 2.50 9.49
N SER A 79 -11.60 3.67 10.08
CA SER A 79 -12.60 4.36 10.91
C SER A 79 -13.87 4.70 10.13
N ASP A 80 -13.71 5.05 8.85
CA ASP A 80 -14.79 5.38 7.91
C ASP A 80 -15.28 4.19 7.08
N ARG A 81 -15.20 2.97 7.61
CA ARG A 81 -15.62 1.73 6.92
C ARG A 81 -17.04 1.75 6.33
N TYR A 82 -17.93 2.58 6.86
CA TYR A 82 -19.29 2.75 6.34
C TYR A 82 -19.34 3.42 4.95
N LEU A 83 -18.28 4.14 4.55
CA LEU A 83 -18.13 4.74 3.22
C LEU A 83 -17.45 3.79 2.20
N MET A 84 -16.89 2.68 2.68
CA MET A 84 -16.19 1.71 1.85
C MET A 84 -17.16 0.84 1.04
N ARG A 85 -16.67 0.27 -0.06
CA ARG A 85 -17.40 -0.70 -0.89
C ARG A 85 -17.54 -2.02 -0.14
N ASP A 86 -18.66 -2.72 -0.30
CA ASP A 86 -18.86 -4.08 0.25
C ASP A 86 -18.09 -5.16 -0.57
N ALA A 87 -16.89 -4.82 -1.04
CA ALA A 87 -16.03 -5.72 -1.80
C ALA A 87 -15.41 -6.77 -0.86
N LEU A 88 -15.30 -7.99 -1.36
CA LEU A 88 -14.76 -9.13 -0.61
C LEU A 88 -13.33 -9.45 -1.05
N VAL A 89 -12.48 -9.73 -0.07
CA VAL A 89 -11.09 -10.19 -0.26
C VAL A 89 -10.93 -11.58 0.35
N PHE A 90 -10.09 -12.40 -0.27
CA PHE A 90 -9.77 -13.72 0.25
C PHE A 90 -8.68 -13.58 1.32
N SER A 91 -9.04 -13.84 2.59
CA SER A 91 -8.13 -13.78 3.73
C SER A 91 -8.37 -14.95 4.67
N GLY A 92 -7.30 -15.61 5.12
CA GLY A 92 -7.39 -16.67 6.12
C GLY A 92 -8.30 -17.85 5.71
N GLY A 93 -8.38 -18.15 4.41
CA GLY A 93 -9.20 -19.25 3.87
C GLY A 93 -10.68 -18.91 3.65
N LYS A 94 -11.10 -17.66 3.85
CA LYS A 94 -12.48 -17.21 3.65
C LYS A 94 -12.55 -15.86 2.93
N MET A 95 -13.71 -15.56 2.35
CA MET A 95 -14.01 -14.23 1.83
C MET A 95 -14.45 -13.33 3.00
N VAL A 96 -13.81 -12.19 3.16
CA VAL A 96 -14.11 -11.18 4.20
C VAL A 96 -14.20 -9.80 3.57
N LYS A 97 -14.84 -8.85 4.24
CA LYS A 97 -14.83 -7.44 3.82
C LYS A 97 -13.41 -6.87 3.95
N ILE A 98 -13.08 -5.91 3.09
CA ILE A 98 -11.75 -5.28 3.07
C ILE A 98 -11.33 -4.74 4.45
N TRP A 99 -12.23 -4.07 5.17
CA TRP A 99 -11.91 -3.55 6.50
C TRP A 99 -11.74 -4.65 7.56
N GLU A 100 -12.39 -5.81 7.43
CA GLU A 100 -12.19 -6.95 8.33
C GLU A 100 -10.81 -7.57 8.10
N HIS A 101 -10.35 -7.61 6.84
CA HIS A 101 -8.98 -7.99 6.53
C HIS A 101 -7.97 -6.99 7.10
N GLU A 102 -8.23 -5.69 6.97
CA GLU A 102 -7.30 -4.66 7.43
C GLU A 102 -7.26 -4.53 8.97
N GLU A 103 -8.36 -4.81 9.66
CA GLU A 103 -8.48 -4.75 11.13
C GLU A 103 -7.44 -5.60 11.86
N GLN A 104 -7.04 -6.74 11.29
CA GLN A 104 -6.05 -7.63 11.90
C GLN A 104 -4.68 -6.95 12.12
N PHE A 105 -4.35 -5.94 11.31
CA PHE A 105 -3.07 -5.22 11.38
C PHE A 105 -3.01 -4.18 12.51
N TRP A 106 -4.12 -3.97 13.22
CA TRP A 106 -4.23 -3.06 14.36
C TRP A 106 -4.10 -3.78 15.72
N HIS A 107 -3.87 -5.09 15.75
CA HIS A 107 -3.96 -5.90 16.98
C HIS A 107 -2.64 -6.07 17.77
N ASN A 108 -1.48 -5.89 17.14
CA ASN A 108 -0.17 -6.15 17.78
C ASN A 108 0.57 -4.83 18.02
N PRO A 109 0.27 -4.07 19.10
CA PRO A 109 0.91 -2.79 19.35
C PRO A 109 2.38 -2.96 19.76
N LEU A 110 3.20 -2.03 19.30
CA LEU A 110 4.59 -1.80 19.69
C LEU A 110 4.69 -0.47 20.47
N PRO A 111 5.83 -0.16 21.10
CA PRO A 111 6.05 1.16 21.69
C PRO A 111 5.76 2.28 20.68
N PRO A 112 4.99 3.32 21.05
CA PRO A 112 4.62 4.39 20.14
C PRO A 112 5.83 5.24 19.74
N LEU A 113 5.69 6.00 18.66
CA LEU A 113 6.68 7.01 18.28
C LEU A 113 6.82 8.08 19.37
N PRO A 114 7.95 8.81 19.43
CA PRO A 114 8.11 9.94 20.36
C PRO A 114 7.00 11.00 20.25
N GLY A 115 6.40 11.14 19.07
CA GLY A 115 5.25 12.01 18.82
C GLY A 115 3.90 11.50 19.34
N GLY A 116 3.85 10.30 19.92
CA GLY A 116 2.65 9.68 20.48
C GLY A 116 1.84 8.82 19.50
N ASP A 117 2.23 8.74 18.23
CA ASP A 117 1.53 7.92 17.23
C ASP A 117 1.72 6.42 17.52
N PRO A 118 0.65 5.61 17.45
CA PRO A 118 0.72 4.19 17.72
C PRO A 118 1.46 3.45 16.62
N VAL A 119 2.25 2.45 17.00
CA VAL A 119 3.02 1.58 16.09
C VAL A 119 2.53 0.15 16.27
N TYR A 120 2.48 -0.62 15.19
CA TYR A 120 2.00 -2.00 15.18
C TYR A 120 2.96 -2.92 14.44
N ASP A 121 3.16 -4.12 14.98
CA ASP A 121 3.83 -5.23 14.29
C ASP A 121 2.84 -5.90 13.35
N ALA A 122 2.92 -5.51 12.08
CA ALA A 122 2.00 -5.96 11.05
C ALA A 122 2.72 -5.98 9.70
N ILE A 123 2.40 -7.01 8.90
CA ILE A 123 2.92 -7.09 7.53
C ILE A 123 2.50 -5.87 6.71
N LEU A 124 3.28 -5.48 5.71
CA LEU A 124 2.93 -4.37 4.81
C LEU A 124 3.04 -4.80 3.36
N ASP A 125 1.90 -4.77 2.66
CA ASP A 125 1.76 -5.09 1.24
C ASP A 125 1.36 -3.82 0.48
N THR A 126 2.31 -3.33 -0.33
CA THR A 126 2.28 -2.19 -1.28
C THR A 126 1.64 -0.85 -0.90
N THR A 127 1.08 -0.70 0.29
CA THR A 127 0.81 0.61 0.90
C THR A 127 2.10 1.46 0.96
N PHE A 128 1.98 2.76 1.19
CA PHE A 128 3.14 3.63 1.42
C PHE A 128 4.09 3.02 2.46
N ALA A 129 5.27 2.62 2.00
CA ALA A 129 6.30 1.98 2.78
C ALA A 129 7.65 2.62 2.48
N LEU A 130 8.42 2.87 3.54
CA LEU A 130 9.85 3.09 3.47
C LEU A 130 10.54 1.74 3.63
N ASP A 131 11.28 1.35 2.60
CA ASP A 131 12.11 0.15 2.56
C ASP A 131 13.55 0.51 2.96
N ASN A 132 14.12 -0.27 3.88
CA ASN A 132 15.51 -0.16 4.32
C ASN A 132 16.29 -1.43 4.00
N LYS A 133 17.24 -1.31 3.07
CA LYS A 133 18.04 -2.44 2.57
C LYS A 133 18.93 -3.09 3.62
N ASP A 134 19.33 -2.38 4.68
CA ASP A 134 20.19 -2.98 5.72
C ASP A 134 19.47 -4.07 6.50
N HIS A 135 18.15 -3.93 6.67
CA HIS A 135 17.29 -4.85 7.43
C HIS A 135 16.35 -5.66 6.53
N PHE A 136 16.46 -5.48 5.21
CA PHE A 136 15.57 -6.13 4.25
C PHE A 136 15.87 -7.63 4.13
N GLN A 137 14.83 -8.44 4.25
CA GLN A 137 14.93 -9.89 4.19
C GLN A 137 14.11 -10.43 3.03
N HIS A 138 14.76 -10.84 1.93
CA HIS A 138 14.07 -11.44 0.79
C HIS A 138 13.27 -12.70 1.14
N ALA A 139 13.65 -13.44 2.19
CA ALA A 139 12.89 -14.60 2.67
C ALA A 139 11.55 -14.20 3.31
N ASN A 140 11.39 -12.96 3.76
CA ASN A 140 10.17 -12.44 4.36
C ASN A 140 10.00 -10.95 4.03
N ILE A 141 9.71 -10.67 2.76
CA ILE A 141 9.53 -9.31 2.22
C ILE A 141 8.36 -8.56 2.85
N TRP A 142 7.46 -9.26 3.55
CA TRP A 142 6.25 -8.72 4.13
C TRP A 142 6.46 -8.23 5.55
N ARG A 143 7.54 -8.64 6.23
CA ARG A 143 7.86 -8.24 7.59
C ARG A 143 8.07 -6.72 7.65
N ALA A 144 7.23 -6.05 8.43
CA ALA A 144 7.18 -4.60 8.49
C ALA A 144 6.66 -4.13 9.84
N VAL A 145 6.67 -2.81 10.04
CA VAL A 145 5.88 -2.12 11.07
C VAL A 145 4.95 -1.11 10.42
N ARG A 146 3.76 -0.93 10.99
CA ARG A 146 2.79 0.08 10.55
C ARG A 146 2.62 1.14 11.62
N VAL A 147 2.41 2.38 11.20
CA VAL A 147 2.17 3.52 12.10
C VAL A 147 0.75 4.03 11.88
N GLY A 148 -0.02 4.16 12.96
CA GLY A 148 -1.36 4.75 12.96
C GLY A 148 -1.34 6.23 13.29
N GLY A 149 -2.47 6.77 13.74
CA GLY A 149 -2.59 8.19 14.10
C GLY A 149 -2.38 9.10 12.88
N ARG A 150 -1.38 9.98 12.95
CA ARG A 150 -1.05 10.91 11.86
C ARG A 150 -0.37 10.25 10.66
N PHE A 151 -0.01 8.97 10.78
CA PHE A 151 0.60 8.16 9.73
C PHE A 151 -0.41 7.27 9.01
N THR A 152 -1.71 7.58 9.12
CA THR A 152 -2.72 6.82 8.39
C THR A 152 -2.84 7.25 6.93
N ALA A 153 -3.30 6.34 6.08
CA ALA A 153 -3.68 6.65 4.71
C ALA A 153 -5.03 6.01 4.38
N ARG A 154 -5.74 6.58 3.41
CA ARG A 154 -6.94 5.97 2.81
C ARG A 154 -6.58 5.43 1.44
N HIS A 155 -6.95 4.19 1.18
CA HIS A 155 -6.82 3.60 -0.14
C HIS A 155 -8.07 3.94 -0.96
N LEU A 156 -7.93 4.86 -1.91
CA LEU A 156 -9.07 5.50 -2.58
C LEU A 156 -9.94 4.48 -3.33
N SER A 157 -9.34 3.46 -3.94
CA SER A 157 -10.09 2.38 -4.62
C SER A 157 -11.07 1.62 -3.72
N TRP A 158 -10.92 1.67 -2.39
CA TRP A 158 -11.81 0.97 -1.45
C TRP A 158 -13.11 1.73 -1.20
N TYR A 159 -13.19 3.01 -1.58
CA TYR A 159 -14.33 3.86 -1.32
C TYR A 159 -15.30 3.91 -2.51
N ARG A 160 -16.60 4.03 -2.21
CA ARG A 160 -17.66 4.06 -3.24
C ARG A 160 -17.54 5.25 -4.19
N GLU A 161 -16.97 6.34 -3.69
CA GLU A 161 -16.78 7.60 -4.40
C GLU A 161 -15.55 7.62 -5.33
N ALA A 162 -14.77 6.53 -5.41
CA ALA A 162 -13.60 6.46 -6.28
C ALA A 162 -13.97 6.83 -7.73
N GLY A 163 -13.60 8.04 -8.15
CA GLY A 163 -14.02 8.70 -9.38
C GLY A 163 -13.32 8.19 -10.63
N ILE A 164 -13.18 6.87 -10.76
CA ILE A 164 -12.61 6.26 -11.96
C ILE A 164 -13.67 6.28 -13.05
N PRO A 165 -13.41 6.86 -14.23
CA PRO A 165 -14.31 6.78 -15.37
C PRO A 165 -14.70 5.33 -15.69
N ILE A 166 -15.96 5.08 -16.00
CA ILE A 166 -16.50 3.72 -16.17
C ILE A 166 -15.76 2.91 -17.25
N GLU A 167 -15.25 3.57 -18.29
CA GLU A 167 -14.50 2.93 -19.37
C GLU A 167 -13.13 2.43 -18.90
N GLU A 168 -12.41 3.24 -18.12
CA GLU A 168 -11.13 2.89 -17.52
C GLU A 168 -11.32 1.78 -16.48
N ALA A 169 -12.37 1.86 -15.66
CA ALA A 169 -12.73 0.81 -14.72
C ALA A 169 -13.00 -0.54 -15.43
N ARG A 170 -13.68 -0.54 -16.59
CA ARG A 170 -13.94 -1.75 -17.40
C ARG A 170 -12.67 -2.31 -18.05
N ALA A 171 -11.80 -1.45 -18.57
CA ALA A 171 -10.53 -1.87 -19.17
C ALA A 171 -9.59 -2.49 -18.11
N TYR A 172 -9.50 -1.84 -16.94
CA TYR A 172 -8.77 -2.36 -15.79
C TYR A 172 -9.37 -3.68 -15.31
N ALA A 173 -10.71 -3.80 -15.28
CA ALA A 173 -11.38 -5.02 -14.87
C ALA A 173 -11.08 -6.25 -15.73
N LYS A 174 -10.87 -6.07 -17.02
CA LYS A 174 -10.53 -7.15 -17.96
C LYS A 174 -9.09 -7.63 -17.87
N SER A 175 -8.18 -6.77 -17.38
CA SER A 175 -6.73 -7.02 -17.40
C SER A 175 -6.13 -7.29 -16.02
N GLN A 176 -6.86 -7.00 -14.95
CA GLN A 176 -6.39 -7.17 -13.57
C GLN A 176 -6.35 -8.65 -13.13
N ARG A 177 -5.16 -9.11 -12.75
CA ARG A 177 -4.94 -10.42 -12.11
C ARG A 177 -4.88 -10.35 -10.57
N TYR A 178 -4.48 -9.19 -10.04
CA TYR A 178 -4.10 -9.03 -8.63
C TYR A 178 -5.02 -8.09 -7.83
N SER A 179 -5.82 -7.25 -8.50
CA SER A 179 -6.76 -6.35 -7.81
C SER A 179 -8.08 -7.05 -7.48
N THR A 180 -8.59 -6.75 -6.28
CA THR A 180 -9.83 -7.29 -5.71
C THR A 180 -10.99 -6.31 -5.78
N CYS A 181 -10.73 -5.00 -5.86
CA CYS A 181 -11.75 -3.96 -5.65
C CYS A 181 -12.62 -3.66 -6.89
N LEU A 182 -12.13 -3.99 -8.10
CA LEU A 182 -12.80 -3.63 -9.36
C LEU A 182 -13.43 -4.83 -10.08
N ARG A 183 -13.51 -6.00 -9.44
CA ARG A 183 -14.12 -7.21 -10.06
C ARG A 183 -15.64 -7.07 -10.27
N ASP A 184 -16.29 -6.27 -9.43
CA ASP A 184 -17.75 -6.05 -9.46
C ASP A 184 -18.20 -4.99 -10.48
N ALA A 185 -17.29 -4.32 -11.19
CA ALA A 185 -17.67 -3.40 -12.27
C ALA A 185 -18.36 -4.11 -13.45
N THR A 186 -18.32 -5.45 -13.48
CA THR A 186 -18.94 -6.30 -14.50
C THR A 186 -20.41 -6.63 -14.23
N SER A 187 -20.93 -6.40 -13.02
CA SER A 187 -22.32 -6.72 -12.63
C SER A 187 -23.28 -5.53 -12.65
N LEU A 188 -22.81 -4.32 -12.95
CA LEU A 188 -23.65 -3.11 -13.08
C LEU A 188 -24.19 -2.88 -14.50
N GLY A 189 -24.45 -3.96 -15.24
CA GLY A 189 -25.05 -3.94 -16.57
C GLY A 189 -25.99 -5.11 -16.77
N GLY A 190 -27.12 -5.08 -16.06
CA GLY A 190 -28.27 -5.96 -16.25
C GLY A 190 -29.55 -5.17 -16.12
#